data_AF-A0AAE1EHE5-F1
#
_entry.id   AF-A0AAE1EHE5-F1
#
_cell.length_a   1.000
_cell.length_b   1.000
_cell.length_c   1.000
_cell.angle_alpha   90.00
_cell.angle_beta   90.00
_cell.angle_gamma   90.00
#
_symmetry.space_group_name_H-M   'P 1'
#
loop_
_entity.id
_entity.type
_entity.pdbx_description
1 polymer ?
#
loop_
_entity_poly.entity_id
_entity_poly.type
_entity_poly.pdbx_seq_one_letter_code
_entity_poly.pdbx_strand_id
1 'polypeptide(L)'
;MSESSFIGGQVGPTFACIMVDQFIRLKRADRFWYEFTGSPAPFSEAQLIELHSVSMARILCDNHPAVDAIQRWPLNLISNFNPVMSCDSRVIPSLDLARFRV
;
A
#
# COMPACT_ATOMS: atom_id res chain seq x y z
N MET A 1 17.64 11.65 15.87
CA MET A 1 17.51 12.41 14.62
C MET A 1 17.68 13.88 14.97
N SER A 2 18.60 14.59 14.30
CA SER A 2 19.01 15.96 14.71
C SER A 2 18.20 17.09 14.06
N GLU A 3 17.60 16.82 12.90
CA GLU A 3 16.71 17.75 12.21
C GLU A 3 15.25 17.53 12.64
N SER A 4 14.46 18.61 12.71
CA SER A 4 13.02 18.51 12.93
C SER A 4 12.30 17.97 11.69
N SER A 5 11.26 17.16 11.90
CA SER A 5 10.45 16.61 10.83
C SER A 5 9.61 17.66 10.10
N PHE A 6 9.25 17.39 8.85
CA PHE A 6 8.23 18.16 8.14
C PHE A 6 6.85 18.02 8.77
N ILE A 7 5.96 18.99 8.55
CA ILE A 7 4.55 18.87 8.93
C ILE A 7 3.94 17.67 8.19
N GLY A 8 3.43 16.69 8.95
CA GLY A 8 2.88 15.44 8.40
C GLY A 8 3.91 14.38 8.02
N GLY A 9 5.21 14.64 8.20
CA GLY A 9 6.29 13.68 7.98
C GLY A 9 6.96 13.25 9.29
N GLN A 10 7.67 12.11 9.25
CA GLN A 10 8.35 11.56 10.42
C GLN A 10 9.86 11.82 10.44
N VAL A 11 10.40 12.45 9.39
CA VAL A 11 11.83 12.63 9.19
C VAL A 11 12.19 14.06 8.80
N GLY A 12 13.43 14.45 9.10
CA GLY A 12 13.98 15.76 8.71
C GLY A 12 14.39 15.84 7.23
N PRO A 13 14.69 17.06 6.73
CA PRO A 13 14.99 17.34 5.33
C PRO A 13 16.06 16.46 4.69
N THR A 14 17.20 16.26 5.36
CA THR A 14 18.31 15.50 4.79
C THR A 14 17.91 14.04 4.62
N PHE A 15 17.27 13.45 5.63
CA PHE A 15 16.88 12.05 5.55
C PHE A 15 15.71 11.83 4.58
N ALA A 16 14.78 12.78 4.46
CA ALA A 16 13.75 12.75 3.43
C ALA A 16 14.34 12.76 2.01
N CYS A 17 15.32 13.63 1.75
CA CYS A 17 16.02 13.69 0.46
C CYS A 17 16.64 12.34 0.10
N ILE A 18 17.39 11.74 1.04
CA ILE A 18 18.01 10.43 0.84
C ILE A 18 16.95 9.37 0.56
N MET A 19 15.91 9.26 1.39
CA MET A 19 14.87 8.24 1.20
C MET A 19 14.15 8.38 -0.13
N VAL A 20 13.74 9.61 -0.51
CA VAL A 20 13.03 9.85 -1.78
C VAL A 20 13.92 9.48 -2.98
N ASP A 21 15.19 9.90 -3.00
CA ASP A 21 16.11 9.53 -4.08
C ASP A 21 16.24 8.01 -4.20
N GLN A 22 16.39 7.30 -3.07
CA GLN A 22 16.48 5.84 -3.09
C GLN A 22 15.19 5.17 -3.56
N PHE A 23 14.01 5.58 -3.08
CA PHE A 23 12.73 5.01 -3.52
C PHE A 23 12.45 5.27 -5.00
N ILE A 24 12.79 6.45 -5.53
CA ILE A 24 12.64 6.76 -6.96
C ILE A 24 13.54 5.86 -7.81
N ARG A 25 14.80 5.68 -7.41
CA ARG A 25 15.75 4.81 -8.12
C ARG A 25 15.27 3.36 -8.13
N LEU A 26 14.82 2.85 -6.98
CA LEU A 26 14.27 1.50 -6.88
C LEU A 26 13.05 1.30 -7.79
N LYS A 27 12.09 2.23 -7.78
CA LYS A 27 10.90 2.15 -8.64
C LYS A 27 11.25 2.24 -10.13
N ARG A 28 12.10 3.18 -10.54
CA ARG A 28 12.38 3.45 -11.97
C ARG A 28 13.36 2.46 -12.61
N ALA A 29 14.29 1.91 -11.84
CA ALA A 29 15.29 0.97 -12.35
C ALA A 29 14.78 -0.48 -12.37
N ASP A 30 13.60 -0.75 -11.80
CA ASP A 30 13.03 -2.08 -11.78
C ASP A 30 12.15 -2.33 -13.01
N ARG A 31 12.68 -3.13 -13.94
CA ARG A 31 11.96 -3.65 -15.11
C ARG A 31 10.69 -4.43 -14.74
N PHE A 32 10.64 -5.00 -13.54
CA PHE A 32 9.52 -5.77 -13.04
C PHE A 32 8.65 -4.96 -12.07
N TRP A 33 8.83 -3.64 -11.99
CA TRP A 33 7.91 -2.77 -11.26
C TRP A 33 6.48 -3.04 -11.74
N TYR A 34 5.56 -3.31 -10.82
CA TYR A 34 4.25 -3.83 -11.17
C TYR A 34 3.42 -2.90 -12.07
N GLU A 35 3.65 -1.58 -12.02
CA GLU A 35 2.97 -0.59 -12.88
C GLU A 35 3.74 -0.29 -14.17
N PHE A 36 4.76 -1.06 -14.50
CA PHE A 36 5.55 -0.82 -15.70
C PHE A 36 4.68 -1.00 -16.96
N THR A 37 4.59 0.05 -17.78
CA THR A 37 3.75 0.07 -19.00
C THR A 37 4.52 -0.24 -20.29
N GLY A 38 5.83 -0.53 -20.20
CA GLY A 38 6.62 -0.93 -21.35
C GLY A 38 6.34 -2.37 -21.78
N SER A 39 7.07 -2.85 -22.79
CA SER A 39 6.89 -4.20 -23.33
C SER A 39 8.00 -5.14 -22.86
N PRO A 40 7.69 -6.30 -22.25
CA PRO A 40 6.35 -6.76 -21.85
C PRO A 40 5.88 -6.08 -20.55
N ALA A 41 4.59 -5.73 -20.48
CA ALA A 41 3.97 -5.26 -19.24
C ALA A 41 3.73 -6.46 -18.29
N PRO A 42 3.98 -6.33 -16.99
CA PRO A 42 3.84 -7.44 -16.05
C PRO A 42 2.38 -7.82 -15.78
N PHE A 43 1.47 -6.84 -15.86
CA PHE A 43 0.05 -7.01 -15.58
C PHE A 43 -0.80 -6.31 -16.64
N SER A 44 -1.99 -6.87 -16.87
CA SER A 44 -3.04 -6.21 -17.65
C SER A 44 -3.70 -5.08 -16.85
N GLU A 45 -4.40 -4.16 -17.52
CA GLU A 45 -5.13 -3.07 -16.87
C GLU A 45 -6.13 -3.59 -15.81
N ALA A 46 -6.85 -4.67 -16.13
CA ALA A 46 -7.79 -5.29 -15.19
C ALA A 46 -7.11 -5.83 -13.92
N GLN A 47 -5.90 -6.38 -14.07
CA GLN A 47 -5.11 -6.84 -12.92
C GLN A 47 -4.55 -5.68 -12.10
N LEU A 48 -4.15 -4.57 -12.74
CA LEU A 48 -3.67 -3.37 -12.05
C LEU A 48 -4.77 -2.72 -11.21
N ILE A 49 -6.00 -2.65 -11.74
CA ILE A 49 -7.18 -2.15 -10.99
C ILE A 49 -7.38 -2.96 -9.71
N GLU A 50 -7.28 -4.29 -9.79
CA GLU A 50 -7.38 -5.17 -8.63
C GLU A 50 -6.23 -4.95 -7.63
N LEU A 51 -4.97 -4.86 -8.11
CA LEU A 51 -3.81 -4.60 -7.27
C LEU A 51 -3.90 -3.25 -6.55
N HIS A 52 -4.43 -2.21 -7.20
CA HIS A 52 -4.64 -0.88 -6.59
C HIS A 52 -5.71 -0.87 -5.50
N SER A 53 -6.61 -1.86 -5.47
CA SER A 53 -7.61 -1.99 -4.41
C SER A 53 -7.04 -2.58 -3.11
N VAL A 54 -5.87 -3.23 -3.17
CA VAL A 54 -5.25 -3.91 -2.03
C VAL A 54 -4.83 -2.91 -0.96
N SER A 55 -5.09 -3.24 0.29
CA SER A 55 -4.71 -2.44 1.46
C SER A 55 -3.95 -3.29 2.48
N MET A 56 -3.11 -2.66 3.31
CA MET A 56 -2.48 -3.34 4.44
C MET A 56 -3.52 -3.94 5.40
N ALA A 57 -4.68 -3.29 5.53
CA ALA A 57 -5.80 -3.80 6.32
C ALA A 57 -6.28 -5.16 5.78
N ARG A 58 -6.47 -5.27 4.46
CA ARG A 58 -6.87 -6.53 3.83
C ARG A 58 -5.82 -7.62 4.02
N ILE A 59 -4.54 -7.30 3.81
CA ILE A 59 -3.44 -8.25 4.00
C ILE A 59 -3.44 -8.80 5.43
N LEU A 60 -3.62 -7.94 6.43
CA LEU A 60 -3.67 -8.36 7.84
C LEU A 60 -4.91 -9.21 8.15
N CYS A 61 -6.09 -8.81 7.67
CA CYS A 61 -7.32 -9.58 7.86
C CYS A 61 -7.23 -11.00 7.24
N ASP A 62 -6.60 -11.14 6.06
CA ASP A 62 -6.50 -12.44 5.37
C ASP A 62 -5.47 -13.40 6.00
N ASN A 63 -4.44 -12.85 6.65
CA ASN A 63 -3.27 -13.64 7.08
C ASN A 63 -3.12 -13.72 8.60
N HIS A 64 -3.92 -13.00 9.37
CA HIS A 64 -3.84 -13.02 10.83
C HIS A 64 -5.19 -13.44 11.45
N PRO A 65 -5.35 -14.71 11.85
CA PRO A 65 -6.64 -15.24 12.34
C PRO A 65 -7.24 -14.52 13.55
N ALA A 66 -6.44 -13.80 14.34
CA ALA A 66 -6.94 -13.01 15.47
C ALA A 66 -7.40 -11.59 15.09
N VAL A 67 -7.31 -11.20 13.80
CA VAL A 67 -7.71 -9.88 13.30
C VAL A 67 -9.05 -10.03 12.57
N ASP A 68 -10.14 -9.92 13.31
CA ASP A 68 -11.51 -9.89 12.75
C ASP A 68 -11.98 -8.46 12.44
N ALA A 69 -11.28 -7.46 12.99
CA ALA A 69 -11.56 -6.05 12.78
C ALA A 69 -10.27 -5.22 12.84
N ILE A 70 -10.16 -4.25 11.93
CA ILE A 70 -9.03 -3.33 11.82
C ILE A 70 -9.49 -2.01 11.19
N GLN A 71 -8.71 -0.95 11.38
CA GLN A 71 -8.92 0.31 10.68
C GLN A 71 -8.50 0.24 9.20
N ARG A 72 -9.13 1.04 8.34
CA ARG A 72 -8.84 1.06 6.89
C ARG A 72 -7.38 1.40 6.57
N TRP A 73 -6.77 2.29 7.37
CA TRP A 73 -5.37 2.68 7.23
C TRP A 73 -4.57 2.28 8.48
N PRO A 74 -4.00 1.05 8.53
CA PRO A 74 -3.34 0.54 9.74
C PRO A 74 -2.09 1.29 10.17
N LEU A 75 -1.44 2.02 9.25
CA LEU A 75 -0.28 2.85 9.55
C LEU A 75 -0.65 4.20 10.18
N ASN A 76 -1.95 4.55 10.18
CA ASN A 76 -2.48 5.71 10.86
C ASN A 76 -3.11 5.28 12.19
N LEU A 77 -3.11 6.21 13.15
CA LEU A 77 -3.78 5.99 14.44
C LEU A 77 -5.28 5.79 14.26
N ILE A 78 -5.86 5.03 15.19
CA ILE A 78 -7.30 4.90 15.32
C ILE A 78 -7.89 6.26 15.69
N SER A 79 -8.95 6.66 15.00
CA SER A 79 -9.66 7.92 15.25
C SER A 79 -11.07 7.85 14.67
N ASN A 80 -11.87 8.90 14.87
CA ASN A 80 -13.19 9.01 14.23
C ASN A 80 -13.13 8.99 12.69
N PHE A 81 -11.99 9.37 12.09
CA PHE A 81 -11.75 9.33 10.65
C PHE A 81 -11.12 8.03 10.16
N ASN A 82 -10.60 7.21 11.08
CA ASN A 82 -9.99 5.91 10.80
C ASN A 82 -10.42 4.89 11.88
N PRO A 83 -11.73 4.64 12.03
CA PRO A 83 -12.24 3.77 13.07
C PRO A 83 -11.88 2.32 12.78
N VAL A 84 -11.89 1.49 13.82
CA VAL A 84 -11.80 0.03 13.67
C VAL A 84 -13.11 -0.48 13.07
N MET A 85 -13.01 -1.32 12.04
CA MET A 85 -14.15 -1.87 11.33
C MET A 85 -13.95 -3.37 11.09
N SER A 86 -15.05 -4.11 10.93
CA SER A 86 -14.97 -5.52 10.56
C SER A 86 -14.18 -5.71 9.26
N CYS A 87 -13.40 -6.80 9.20
CA CYS A 87 -12.69 -7.22 8.00
C CYS A 87 -13.62 -7.55 6.82
N ASP A 88 -14.91 -7.78 7.05
CA ASP A 88 -15.92 -7.99 6.00
C ASP A 88 -16.52 -6.67 5.46
N SER A 89 -16.07 -5.53 5.99
CA SER A 89 -16.54 -4.22 5.55
C SER A 89 -16.11 -3.94 4.11
N ARG A 90 -17.03 -3.35 3.32
CA ARG A 90 -16.78 -2.96 1.92
C ARG A 90 -15.63 -1.96 1.73
N VAL A 91 -15.20 -1.27 2.79
CA VAL A 91 -14.07 -0.33 2.73
C VAL A 91 -12.70 -1.03 2.84
N ILE A 92 -12.69 -2.33 3.16
CA ILE A 92 -11.52 -3.23 3.17
C ILE A 92 -11.78 -4.34 2.12
N PRO A 93 -11.80 -4.01 0.82
CA PRO A 93 -12.14 -4.97 -0.22
C PRO A 93 -11.12 -6.10 -0.29
N SER A 94 -11.59 -7.28 -0.70
CA SER A 94 -10.72 -8.43 -1.00
C SER A 94 -10.24 -8.40 -2.44
N LEU A 95 -9.04 -8.92 -2.67
CA LEU A 95 -8.44 -9.02 -4.00
C LEU A 95 -9.18 -10.07 -4.83
N ASP A 96 -9.69 -9.69 -6.01
CA ASP A 96 -10.29 -10.64 -6.94
C ASP A 96 -9.22 -11.35 -7.78
N LEU A 97 -8.79 -12.52 -7.30
CA LEU A 97 -7.82 -13.37 -8.01
C LEU A 97 -8.37 -13.97 -9.31
N ALA A 98 -9.67 -13.89 -9.60
CA ALA A 98 -10.21 -14.35 -10.88
C ALA A 98 -9.63 -13.58 -12.08
N ARG A 99 -9.16 -12.34 -11.87
CA ARG A 99 -8.49 -11.52 -12.90
C ARG A 99 -7.11 -12.02 -13.32
N PHE A 100 -6.56 -12.99 -12.58
CA PHE A 100 -5.22 -13.56 -12.81
C PHE A 100 -5.25 -14.98 -13.37
N ARG A 101 -6.44 -15.49 -13.68
CA ARG A 101 -6.57 -16.80 -14.34
C ARG A 101 -6.02 -16.72 -15.76
N VAL A 102 -5.13 -17.66 -16.07
CA VAL A 102 -4.51 -17.87 -17.39
C VAL A 102 -5.44 -18.68 -18.28
#